data_AF-A0A828U8D1-F1
#
_entry.id   AF-A0A828U8D1-F1
#
_cell.length_a   1.000
_cell.length_b   1.000
_cell.length_c   1.000
_cell.angle_alpha   90.00
_cell.angle_beta   90.00
_cell.angle_gamma   90.00
#
_symmetry.space_group_name_H-M   'P 1'
#
loop_
_entity.id
_entity.type
_entity.pdbx_description
1 polymer ?
#
loop_
_entity_poly.entity_id
_entity_poly.type
_entity_poly.pdbx_seq_one_letter_code
_entity_poly.pdbx_strand_id
1 'polypeptide(L)' 'MALATQRIERNNLTLHTHIKRLARKTICFSRSLEIHEKVIGSFIEKYMFY' A
#
# COMPACT_ATOMS: atom_id res chain seq x y z
N MET A 1 26.60 1.13 -4.98
CA MET A 1 25.68 2.25 -4.70
C MET A 1 24.33 2.10 -5.44
N ALA A 2 24.29 1.91 -6.76
CA ALA A 2 23.04 1.88 -7.55
C ALA A 2 22.09 0.68 -7.33
N LEU A 3 22.60 -0.50 -6.97
CA LEU A 3 21.78 -1.72 -6.79
C LEU A 3 20.85 -1.64 -5.56
N ALA A 4 21.30 -0.97 -4.49
CA ALA A 4 20.48 -0.76 -3.29
C ALA A 4 19.30 0.18 -3.60
N THR A 5 19.56 1.24 -4.38
CA THR A 5 18.56 2.21 -4.82
C THR A 5 17.51 1.57 -5.71
N GLN A 6 17.91 0.75 -6.69
CA GLN A 6 16.97 0.04 -7.56
C GLN A 6 16.04 -0.90 -6.79
N ARG A 7 16.55 -1.54 -5.73
CA ARG A 7 15.76 -2.44 -4.88
C ARG A 7 14.71 -1.67 -4.08
N ILE A 8 15.07 -0.50 -3.55
CA ILE A 8 14.15 0.41 -2.86
C ILE A 8 13.08 0.95 -3.82
N GLU A 9 13.47 1.37 -5.03
CA GLU A 9 12.54 1.86 -6.05
C GLU A 9 11.56 0.77 -6.50
N ARG A 10 12.03 -0.46 -6.72
CA ARG A 10 11.17 -1.63 -7.04
C ARG A 10 10.16 -1.93 -5.92
N ASN A 11 10.60 -1.84 -4.66
CA ASN A 11 9.71 -2.01 -3.50
C ASN A 11 8.65 -0.90 -3.45
N ASN A 12 9.04 0.37 -3.64
CA ASN A 12 8.10 1.49 -3.67
C ASN A 12 7.09 1.38 -4.81
N LEU A 13 7.52 0.93 -5.99
CA LEU A 13 6.62 0.71 -7.14
C LEU A 13 5.58 -0.37 -6.82
N THR A 14 6.02 -1.47 -6.19
CA THR A 14 5.13 -2.56 -5.76
C THR A 14 4.10 -2.08 -4.74
N LEU A 15 4.54 -1.32 -3.73
CA LEU A 15 3.67 -0.72 -2.72
C LEU A 15 2.64 0.22 -3.33
N HIS A 16 3.07 1.12 -4.21
CA HIS A 16 2.17 2.08 -4.86
C HIS A 16 1.11 1.35 -5.71
N THR A 17 1.48 0.26 -6.38
CA THR A 17 0.56 -0.56 -7.17
C THR A 17 -0.45 -1.30 -6.28
N HIS A 18 0.00 -1.81 -5.13
CA HIS A 18 -0.84 -2.46 -4.14
C HIS A 18 -1.84 -1.48 -3.51
N ILE A 19 -1.39 -0.29 -3.11
CA ILE A 19 -2.26 0.78 -2.57
C ILE A 19 -3.29 1.21 -3.63
N LYS A 20 -2.90 1.39 -4.90
CA LYS A 20 -3.85 1.70 -5.98
C LYS A 20 -4.90 0.59 -6.18
N ARG A 21 -4.50 -0.69 -6.13
CA ARG A 21 -5.43 -1.83 -6.22
C ARG A 21 -6.36 -1.88 -5.01
N LEU A 22 -5.84 -1.63 -3.81
CA LEU A 22 -6.61 -1.57 -2.58
C LEU A 22 -7.64 -0.45 -2.67
N ALA A 23 -7.21 0.77 -2.99
CA ALA A 23 -8.09 1.92 -3.21
C ALA A 23 -9.18 1.61 -4.25
N ARG A 24 -8.87 0.95 -5.37
CA ARG A 24 -9.88 0.53 -6.37
C ARG A 24 -10.87 -0.51 -5.83
N LYS A 25 -10.45 -1.38 -4.91
CA LYS A 25 -11.32 -2.37 -4.25
C LYS A 25 -12.13 -1.76 -3.09
N THR A 26 -11.57 -0.81 -2.34
CA THR A 26 -12.17 -0.26 -1.12
C THR A 26 -12.94 1.04 -1.34
N ILE A 27 -12.62 1.85 -2.37
CA ILE A 27 -13.37 3.10 -2.71
C ILE A 27 -14.86 2.82 -3.00
N CYS A 28 -15.21 1.59 -3.37
CA CYS A 28 -16.60 1.21 -3.59
C CYS A 28 -17.37 0.87 -2.28
N PHE A 29 -16.70 0.64 -1.15
CA PHE A 29 -17.34 0.08 0.05
C PHE A 29 -17.60 1.08 1.18
N SER A 30 -16.99 2.28 1.20
CA SER A 30 -17.19 3.21 2.32
C SER A 30 -16.92 4.67 1.96
N ARG A 31 -17.86 5.57 2.32
CA ARG A 31 -17.68 7.03 2.34
C ARG A 31 -16.89 7.51 3.57
N SER A 32 -16.60 6.62 4.51
CA SER A 32 -15.97 6.92 5.79
C SER A 32 -14.45 6.73 5.71
N LEU A 33 -13.71 7.85 5.75
CA LEU A 33 -12.25 7.91 5.78
C LEU A 33 -11.64 7.04 6.90
N GLU A 34 -12.32 6.93 8.03
CA GLU A 34 -11.88 6.14 9.19
C GLU A 34 -11.70 4.64 8.86
N ILE A 35 -12.58 4.09 8.00
CA ILE A 35 -12.47 2.70 7.54
C ILE A 35 -11.30 2.56 6.57
N HIS A 36 -11.08 3.55 5.70
CA HIS A 36 -9.96 3.56 4.78
C HIS A 36 -8.62 3.62 5.53
N GLU A 37 -8.49 4.47 6.54
CA GLU A 37 -7.27 4.56 7.37
C GLU A 37 -6.98 3.26 8.11
N LYS A 38 -7.99 2.62 8.71
CA LYS A 38 -7.83 1.30 9.38
C LYS A 38 -7.39 0.21 8.42
N VAL A 39 -7.99 0.16 7.22
CA VAL A 39 -7.66 -0.84 6.21
C VAL A 39 -6.26 -0.61 5.63
N ILE A 40 -5.87 0.66 5.40
CA ILE A 40 -4.52 1.01 4.96
C ILE A 40 -3.50 0.65 6.05
N GLY A 41 -3.77 0.96 7.32
CA GLY A 41 -2.90 0.61 8.45
C GLY A 41 -2.68 -0.91 8.56
N SER A 42 -3.77 -1.69 8.53
CA SER A 42 -3.68 -3.16 8.55
C SER A 42 -2.98 -3.74 7.32
N PHE A 43 -3.10 -3.09 6.15
CA PHE A 43 -2.40 -3.49 4.94
C PHE A 43 -0.89 -3.20 5.03
N ILE A 44 -0.50 -2.03 5.51
CA ILE A 44 0.91 -1.67 5.73
C ILE A 44 1.54 -2.65 6.73
N GLU A 45 0.87 -2.95 7.84
CA GLU A 45 1.36 -3.92 8.83
C GLU A 45 1.60 -5.31 8.21
N LYS A 46 0.68 -5.77 7.36
CA LYS A 46 0.80 -7.08 6.69
C LYS A 46 1.88 -7.17 5.61
N TYR A 47 2.18 -6.07 4.91
CA TYR A 47 3.06 -6.07 3.74
C TYR A 47 4.44 -5.43 4.00
N MET A 48 4.63 -4.71 5.11
CA MET A 48 5.90 -4.07 5.45
C MET A 48 6.68 -4.80 6.55
N PHE A 49 6.01 -5.58 7.41
CA PHE A 49 6.64 -6.34 8.49
C PHE A 49 6.80 -7.85 8.20
N TYR A 50 6.46 -8.29 6.99
CA TYR A 50 6.67 -9.66 6.50
C TYR A 50 7.38 -9.61 5.14
#